data_AF-A0A2M7AFW1-F1
#
_entry.id   AF-A0A2M7AFW1-F1
#
_cell.length_a   1.000
_cell.length_b   1.000
_cell.length_c   1.000
_cell.angle_alpha   90.00
_cell.angle_beta   90.00
_cell.angle_gamma   90.00
#
_symmetry.space_group_name_H-M   'P 1'
#
loop_
_entity.id
_entity.type
_entity.pdbx_description
1 polymer ?
#
loop_
_entity_poly.entity_id
_entity_poly.type
_entity_poly.pdbx_seq_one_letter_code
_entity_poly.pdbx_strand_id
1 'polypeptide(L)'
;DSRALNEYVQSYSKTKKWSPATIEEYRNAHPKDYDVWKLWGWCRAVNDMFPFVSQKIAPFKPVKDCLELMSEDADIIVVSQTPYRDLAQYWVEHKIDERVALICGQDMGSKADHIEKVKKVAGYADEEVLMLGDADGDKNAVKKNNGCFFPTNPGGEVESWERLPDAFKKFTANKYRGSFENELIAEFDKLLPEKPPWELPGYDHQSEYLKRQPIRLTLRDKYNPGAPLLVM
;
A
#
# COMPACT_ATOMS: atom_id res chain seq x y z
N ASP A 1 27.28 -2.41 13.25
CA ASP A 1 27.93 -1.44 12.36
C ASP A 1 27.09 -1.44 11.09
N SER A 2 26.39 -0.34 10.77
CA SER A 2 25.41 -0.32 9.67
C SER A 2 26.03 -0.24 8.27
N ARG A 3 27.35 -0.38 8.13
CA ARG A 3 28.06 -0.27 6.84
C ARG A 3 27.48 -1.15 5.75
N ALA A 4 27.31 -2.45 6.00
CA ALA A 4 26.78 -3.39 5.00
C ALA A 4 25.34 -3.03 4.56
N LEU A 5 24.51 -2.51 5.49
CA LEU A 5 23.16 -2.02 5.16
C LEU A 5 23.22 -0.73 4.33
N ASN A 6 24.13 0.18 4.64
CA ASN A 6 24.32 1.40 3.87
C ASN A 6 24.80 1.08 2.44
N GLU A 7 25.70 0.12 2.28
CA GLU A 7 26.16 -0.36 0.97
C GLU A 7 25.02 -1.01 0.17
N TYR A 8 24.18 -1.83 0.82
CA TYR A 8 22.94 -2.34 0.20
C TYR A 8 22.04 -1.19 -0.27
N VAL A 9 21.74 -0.25 0.62
CA VAL A 9 20.90 0.93 0.32
C VAL A 9 21.47 1.72 -0.85
N GLN A 10 22.77 1.97 -0.89
CA GLN A 10 23.42 2.70 -1.99
C GLN A 10 23.39 1.91 -3.30
N SER A 11 23.58 0.60 -3.26
CA SER A 11 23.60 -0.26 -4.44
C SER A 11 22.21 -0.37 -5.09
N TYR A 12 21.15 -0.47 -4.28
CA TYR A 12 19.78 -0.70 -4.76
C TYR A 12 18.90 0.56 -4.82
N SER A 13 19.31 1.67 -4.21
CA SER A 13 18.64 2.98 -4.38
C SER A 13 18.69 3.49 -5.82
N LYS A 14 19.79 3.21 -6.54
CA LYS A 14 19.95 3.59 -7.95
C LYS A 14 18.97 2.88 -8.87
N THR A 15 18.64 1.64 -8.58
CA THR A 15 17.69 0.83 -9.38
C THR A 15 16.25 0.97 -8.91
N LYS A 16 16.02 1.49 -7.68
CA LYS A 16 14.72 1.57 -7.00
C LYS A 16 14.00 0.22 -6.91
N LYS A 17 14.75 -0.88 -7.03
CA LYS A 17 14.23 -2.26 -6.92
C LYS A 17 14.43 -2.75 -5.49
N TRP A 18 13.58 -2.27 -4.60
CA TRP A 18 13.53 -2.76 -3.22
C TRP A 18 12.53 -3.90 -3.16
N SER A 19 13.02 -5.12 -2.98
CA SER A 19 12.17 -6.30 -2.86
C SER A 19 12.77 -7.31 -1.91
N PRO A 20 11.97 -8.26 -1.37
CA PRO A 20 12.52 -9.40 -0.64
C PRO A 20 13.60 -10.15 -1.44
N ALA A 21 13.43 -10.28 -2.76
CA ALA A 21 14.37 -10.96 -3.65
C ALA A 21 15.75 -10.26 -3.71
N THR A 22 15.77 -8.94 -3.83
CA THR A 22 17.05 -8.20 -3.89
C THR A 22 17.79 -8.21 -2.55
N ILE A 23 17.07 -8.25 -1.42
CA ILE A 23 17.67 -8.43 -0.09
C ILE A 23 18.28 -9.84 0.02
N GLU A 24 17.59 -10.86 -0.49
CA GLU A 24 18.08 -12.24 -0.50
C GLU A 24 19.35 -12.40 -1.34
N GLU A 25 19.38 -11.84 -2.55
CA GLU A 25 20.58 -11.82 -3.40
C GLU A 25 21.76 -11.17 -2.67
N TYR A 26 21.54 -10.01 -2.05
CA TYR A 26 22.58 -9.31 -1.31
C TYR A 26 23.08 -10.13 -0.11
N ARG A 27 22.15 -10.72 0.66
CA ARG A 27 22.47 -11.63 1.77
C ARG A 27 23.31 -12.82 1.31
N ASN A 28 22.99 -13.42 0.17
CA ASN A 28 23.74 -14.58 -0.37
C ASN A 28 25.18 -14.21 -0.73
N ALA A 29 25.41 -12.99 -1.22
CA ALA A 29 26.75 -12.46 -1.47
C ALA A 29 27.48 -12.05 -0.17
N HIS A 30 26.72 -11.80 0.92
CA HIS A 30 27.21 -11.27 2.20
C HIS A 30 26.81 -12.15 3.40
N PRO A 31 27.12 -13.47 3.39
CA PRO A 31 26.51 -14.43 4.31
C PRO A 31 26.91 -14.26 5.78
N LYS A 32 27.96 -13.47 6.07
CA LYS A 32 28.44 -13.20 7.44
C LYS A 32 27.89 -11.89 8.02
N ASP A 33 27.20 -11.08 7.22
CA ASP A 33 26.71 -9.78 7.68
C ASP A 33 25.39 -9.92 8.43
N TYR A 34 25.49 -9.95 9.75
CA TYR A 34 24.33 -10.12 10.64
C TYR A 34 23.25 -9.06 10.46
N ASP A 35 23.64 -7.82 10.13
CA ASP A 35 22.69 -6.74 9.90
C ASP A 35 21.83 -6.97 8.63
N VAL A 36 22.41 -7.58 7.59
CA VAL A 36 21.69 -7.99 6.37
C VAL A 36 20.75 -9.16 6.67
N TRP A 37 21.20 -10.13 7.48
CA TRP A 37 20.35 -11.22 7.96
C TRP A 37 19.13 -10.72 8.75
N LYS A 38 19.31 -9.74 9.63
CA LYS A 38 18.20 -9.11 10.35
C LYS A 38 17.21 -8.44 9.41
N LEU A 39 17.69 -7.67 8.42
CA LEU A 39 16.84 -7.02 7.43
C LEU A 39 16.03 -8.06 6.62
N TRP A 40 16.69 -9.11 6.13
CA TRP A 40 16.03 -10.19 5.39
C TRP A 40 15.01 -10.93 6.25
N GLY A 41 15.38 -11.28 7.49
CA GLY A 41 14.51 -11.95 8.44
C GLY A 41 13.27 -11.11 8.78
N TRP A 42 13.43 -9.80 9.01
CA TRP A 42 12.32 -8.88 9.22
C TRP A 42 11.41 -8.79 7.98
N CYS A 43 11.99 -8.63 6.79
CA CYS A 43 11.24 -8.52 5.53
C CYS A 43 10.39 -9.77 5.28
N ARG A 44 10.95 -10.96 5.50
CA ARG A 44 10.21 -12.22 5.41
C ARG A 44 9.14 -12.36 6.47
N ALA A 45 9.46 -12.05 7.73
CA ALA A 45 8.50 -12.14 8.82
C ALA A 45 7.27 -11.25 8.57
N VAL A 46 7.44 -10.06 7.99
CA VAL A 46 6.30 -9.20 7.63
C VAL A 46 5.38 -9.87 6.59
N ASN A 47 5.96 -10.45 5.54
CA ASN A 47 5.18 -11.15 4.50
C ASN A 47 4.52 -12.42 5.06
N ASP A 48 5.28 -13.24 5.79
CA ASP A 48 4.81 -14.50 6.37
C ASP A 48 3.66 -14.28 7.39
N MET A 49 3.52 -13.07 7.95
CA MET A 49 2.44 -12.73 8.87
C MET A 49 1.10 -12.39 8.19
N PHE A 50 1.08 -12.13 6.89
CA PHE A 50 -0.12 -11.69 6.18
C PHE A 50 -1.32 -12.65 6.35
N PRO A 51 -1.17 -13.99 6.17
CA PRO A 51 -2.30 -14.92 6.30
C PRO A 51 -2.88 -14.99 7.71
N PHE A 52 -2.08 -14.65 8.71
CA PHE A 52 -2.46 -14.78 10.11
C PHE A 52 -3.19 -13.55 10.66
N VAL A 53 -2.94 -12.38 10.07
CA VAL A 53 -3.48 -11.09 10.54
C VAL A 53 -4.25 -10.40 9.43
N SER A 54 -3.55 -9.87 8.43
CA SER A 54 -4.14 -9.00 7.40
C SER A 54 -5.23 -9.70 6.60
N GLN A 55 -5.04 -10.98 6.27
CA GLN A 55 -6.01 -11.75 5.50
C GLN A 55 -7.38 -11.84 6.19
N LYS A 56 -7.40 -11.83 7.52
CA LYS A 56 -8.60 -12.00 8.35
C LYS A 56 -9.34 -10.68 8.62
N ILE A 57 -8.76 -9.55 8.22
CA ILE A 57 -9.41 -8.24 8.35
C ILE A 57 -10.35 -8.09 7.17
N ALA A 58 -11.65 -7.96 7.42
CA ALA A 58 -12.61 -7.72 6.34
C ALA A 58 -12.39 -6.33 5.70
N PRO A 59 -12.71 -6.16 4.41
CA PRO A 59 -12.76 -4.86 3.78
C PRO A 59 -13.66 -3.88 4.56
N PHE A 60 -13.38 -2.58 4.45
CA PHE A 60 -14.29 -1.58 4.98
C PHE A 60 -15.67 -1.75 4.37
N LYS A 61 -16.71 -1.56 5.18
CA LYS A 61 -18.10 -1.85 4.82
C LYS A 61 -18.53 -1.28 3.44
N PRO A 62 -18.19 -0.03 3.06
CA PRO A 62 -18.65 0.54 1.78
C PRO A 62 -17.85 0.06 0.56
N VAL A 63 -16.73 -0.65 0.73
CA VAL A 63 -15.83 -1.04 -0.37
C VAL A 63 -16.55 -1.86 -1.43
N LYS A 64 -17.34 -2.86 -1.00
CA LYS A 64 -18.00 -3.77 -1.94
C LYS A 64 -19.00 -3.02 -2.83
N ASP A 65 -19.82 -2.16 -2.24
CA ASP A 65 -20.82 -1.37 -2.96
C ASP A 65 -20.14 -0.38 -3.92
N CYS A 66 -19.00 0.19 -3.51
CA CYS A 66 -18.22 1.07 -4.38
C CYS A 66 -17.58 0.32 -5.56
N LEU A 67 -17.05 -0.88 -5.33
CA LEU A 67 -16.51 -1.71 -6.41
C LEU A 67 -17.58 -2.10 -7.42
N GLU A 68 -18.78 -2.46 -6.93
CA GLU A 68 -19.92 -2.75 -7.81
C GLU A 68 -20.30 -1.54 -8.65
N LEU A 69 -20.45 -0.36 -8.04
CA LEU A 69 -20.73 0.89 -8.73
C LEU A 69 -19.64 1.24 -9.77
N MET A 70 -18.36 1.12 -9.42
CA MET A 70 -17.28 1.43 -10.34
C MET A 70 -17.21 0.45 -11.51
N SER A 71 -17.52 -0.82 -11.27
CA SER A 71 -17.45 -1.87 -12.29
C SER A 71 -18.48 -1.74 -13.42
N GLU A 72 -19.50 -0.90 -13.24
CA GLU A 72 -20.48 -0.58 -14.29
C GLU A 72 -19.88 0.28 -15.42
N ASP A 73 -18.91 1.14 -15.09
CA ASP A 73 -18.37 2.17 -15.99
C ASP A 73 -16.84 2.12 -16.16
N ALA A 74 -16.12 1.28 -15.40
CA ALA A 74 -14.66 1.24 -15.40
C ALA A 74 -14.06 -0.16 -15.23
N ASP A 75 -12.93 -0.40 -15.90
CA ASP A 75 -12.05 -1.53 -15.64
C ASP A 75 -11.26 -1.31 -14.35
N ILE A 76 -11.50 -2.14 -13.34
CA ILE A 76 -10.84 -2.01 -12.03
C ILE A 76 -9.59 -2.89 -11.99
N ILE A 77 -8.45 -2.29 -11.63
CA ILE A 77 -7.20 -3.02 -11.39
C ILE A 77 -6.76 -2.83 -9.94
N VAL A 78 -6.29 -3.91 -9.32
CA VAL A 78 -5.71 -3.88 -7.97
C VAL A 78 -4.20 -3.82 -8.09
N VAL A 79 -3.57 -2.84 -7.45
CA VAL A 79 -2.12 -2.67 -7.49
C VAL A 79 -1.58 -2.48 -6.08
N SER A 80 -0.86 -3.46 -5.55
CA SER A 80 -0.41 -3.49 -4.15
C SER A 80 1.03 -3.96 -3.98
N GLN A 81 1.64 -3.56 -2.86
CA GLN A 81 2.94 -4.08 -2.42
C GLN A 81 2.82 -5.34 -1.56
N THR A 82 1.63 -5.95 -1.48
CA THR A 82 1.44 -7.29 -0.94
C THR A 82 1.91 -8.35 -1.95
N PRO A 83 2.56 -9.45 -1.52
CA PRO A 83 2.84 -10.59 -2.40
C PRO A 83 1.59 -11.05 -3.15
N TYR A 84 1.74 -11.40 -4.44
CA TYR A 84 0.57 -11.65 -5.30
C TYR A 84 -0.33 -12.76 -4.75
N ARG A 85 0.27 -13.86 -4.27
CA ARG A 85 -0.48 -15.02 -3.78
C ARG A 85 -1.42 -14.62 -2.64
N ASP A 86 -0.91 -13.91 -1.64
CA ASP A 86 -1.67 -13.52 -0.46
C ASP A 86 -2.74 -12.47 -0.81
N LEU A 87 -2.40 -11.54 -1.71
CA LEU A 87 -3.33 -10.54 -2.21
C LEU A 87 -4.49 -11.18 -2.98
N ALA A 88 -4.21 -12.05 -3.95
CA ALA A 88 -5.25 -12.71 -4.74
C ALA A 88 -6.15 -13.57 -3.84
N GLN A 89 -5.57 -14.31 -2.89
CA GLN A 89 -6.34 -15.11 -1.94
C GLN A 89 -7.27 -14.24 -1.09
N TYR A 90 -6.80 -13.10 -0.57
CA TYR A 90 -7.64 -12.15 0.16
C TYR A 90 -8.86 -11.70 -0.65
N TRP A 91 -8.65 -11.28 -1.90
CA TRP A 91 -9.73 -10.77 -2.74
C TRP A 91 -10.79 -11.82 -3.04
N VAL A 92 -10.37 -13.07 -3.30
CA VAL A 92 -11.25 -14.23 -3.52
C VAL A 92 -12.04 -14.57 -2.26
N GLU A 93 -11.37 -14.66 -1.10
CA GLU A 93 -12.02 -15.01 0.18
C GLU A 93 -13.08 -14.00 0.60
N HIS A 94 -12.85 -12.72 0.32
CA HIS A 94 -13.81 -11.64 0.58
C HIS A 94 -14.82 -11.41 -0.55
N LYS A 95 -14.76 -12.20 -1.64
CA LYS A 95 -15.68 -12.16 -2.79
C LYS A 95 -15.79 -10.77 -3.41
N ILE A 96 -14.64 -10.13 -3.59
CA ILE A 96 -14.51 -8.82 -4.25
C ILE A 96 -13.65 -8.90 -5.52
N ASP A 97 -13.09 -10.07 -5.81
CA ASP A 97 -12.33 -10.37 -7.03
C ASP A 97 -13.18 -10.36 -8.29
N GLU A 98 -14.46 -10.74 -8.21
CA GLU A 98 -15.39 -10.77 -9.36
C GLU A 98 -15.62 -9.39 -10.00
N ARG A 99 -15.22 -8.30 -9.33
CA ARG A 99 -15.41 -6.91 -9.80
C ARG A 99 -14.11 -6.29 -10.33
N VAL A 100 -13.00 -7.03 -10.37
CA VAL A 100 -11.71 -6.50 -10.85
C VAL A 100 -11.20 -7.28 -12.05
N ALA A 101 -10.61 -6.58 -13.01
CA ALA A 101 -10.04 -7.16 -14.21
C ALA A 101 -8.67 -7.82 -13.94
N LEU A 102 -7.86 -7.22 -13.06
CA LEU A 102 -6.49 -7.65 -12.78
C LEU A 102 -6.10 -7.41 -11.32
N ILE A 103 -5.28 -8.32 -10.78
CA ILE A 103 -4.65 -8.19 -9.47
C ILE A 103 -3.12 -8.24 -9.64
N CYS A 104 -2.47 -7.12 -9.34
CA CYS A 104 -1.03 -6.92 -9.47
C CYS A 104 -0.38 -6.81 -8.09
N GLY A 105 0.32 -7.88 -7.68
CA GLY A 105 1.08 -7.91 -6.43
C GLY A 105 2.50 -7.36 -6.56
N GLN A 106 3.20 -7.31 -5.43
CA GLN A 106 4.56 -6.79 -5.29
C GLN A 106 5.57 -7.41 -6.28
N ASP A 107 5.43 -8.70 -6.54
CA ASP A 107 6.36 -9.49 -7.34
C ASP A 107 6.25 -9.20 -8.86
N MET A 108 5.30 -8.34 -9.26
CA MET A 108 4.96 -8.09 -10.66
C MET A 108 5.47 -6.74 -11.20
N GLY A 109 6.16 -5.93 -10.38
CA GLY A 109 6.70 -4.63 -10.77
C GLY A 109 6.19 -3.47 -9.90
N SER A 110 6.56 -2.24 -10.27
CA SER A 110 6.12 -1.07 -9.51
C SER A 110 4.70 -0.64 -9.90
N LYS A 111 4.01 0.05 -8.98
CA LYS A 111 2.65 0.54 -9.24
C LYS A 111 2.57 1.45 -10.47
N ALA A 112 3.60 2.29 -10.66
CA ALA A 112 3.69 3.17 -11.81
C ALA A 112 3.81 2.38 -13.12
N ASP A 113 4.59 1.30 -13.14
CA ASP A 113 4.76 0.46 -14.34
C ASP A 113 3.47 -0.30 -14.68
N HIS A 114 2.71 -0.73 -13.66
CA HIS A 114 1.40 -1.37 -13.88
C HIS A 114 0.41 -0.41 -14.52
N ILE A 115 0.30 0.80 -13.98
CA ILE A 115 -0.57 1.85 -14.54
C ILE A 115 -0.16 2.17 -15.98
N GLU A 116 1.13 2.39 -16.24
CA GLU A 116 1.64 2.70 -17.58
C GLU A 116 1.26 1.61 -18.60
N LYS A 117 1.49 0.35 -18.25
CA LYS A 117 1.23 -0.80 -19.12
C LYS A 117 -0.26 -0.96 -19.41
N VAL A 118 -1.11 -0.92 -18.38
CA VAL A 118 -2.56 -1.06 -18.54
C VAL A 118 -3.10 0.09 -19.39
N LYS A 119 -2.74 1.34 -19.05
CA LYS A 119 -3.12 2.53 -19.81
C LYS A 119 -2.75 2.42 -21.29
N LYS A 120 -1.51 1.99 -21.58
CA LYS A 120 -1.03 1.82 -22.96
C LYS A 120 -1.77 0.72 -23.73
N VAL A 121 -2.03 -0.43 -23.11
CA VAL A 121 -2.69 -1.57 -23.76
C VAL A 121 -4.17 -1.29 -24.00
N ALA A 122 -4.85 -0.71 -23.02
CA ALA A 122 -6.28 -0.39 -23.10
C ALA A 122 -6.56 0.90 -23.89
N GLY A 123 -5.56 1.78 -24.03
CA GLY A 123 -5.69 3.03 -24.77
C GLY A 123 -6.35 4.17 -24.00
N TYR A 124 -6.35 4.14 -22.66
CA TYR A 124 -6.94 5.19 -21.83
C TYR A 124 -6.16 6.51 -21.91
N ALA A 125 -6.89 7.61 -21.99
CA ALA A 125 -6.37 8.96 -21.84
C ALA A 125 -5.91 9.23 -20.39
N ASP A 126 -5.21 10.34 -20.17
CA ASP A 126 -4.71 10.71 -18.84
C ASP A 126 -5.88 10.88 -17.84
N GLU A 127 -6.96 11.55 -18.26
CA GLU A 127 -8.17 11.82 -17.48
C GLU A 127 -9.05 10.59 -17.22
N GLU A 128 -8.80 9.49 -17.92
CA GLU A 128 -9.51 8.22 -17.80
C GLU A 128 -8.81 7.24 -16.85
N VAL A 129 -7.76 7.69 -16.14
CA VAL A 129 -7.07 6.89 -15.13
C VAL A 129 -7.27 7.53 -13.75
N LEU A 130 -7.92 6.81 -12.84
CA LEU A 130 -8.07 7.19 -11.43
C LEU A 130 -7.41 6.15 -10.54
N MET A 131 -6.48 6.59 -9.68
CA MET A 131 -5.90 5.73 -8.64
C MET A 131 -6.49 6.10 -7.28
N LEU A 132 -6.99 5.09 -6.58
CA LEU A 132 -7.39 5.17 -5.18
C LEU A 132 -6.22 4.71 -4.31
N GLY A 133 -5.83 5.47 -3.30
CA GLY A 133 -4.72 5.07 -2.43
C GLY A 133 -4.56 5.92 -1.18
N ASP A 134 -3.84 5.39 -0.21
CA ASP A 134 -3.66 5.95 1.14
C ASP A 134 -2.23 6.47 1.38
N ALA A 135 -1.33 6.28 0.42
CA ALA A 135 0.07 6.67 0.54
C ALA A 135 0.55 7.58 -0.59
N ASP A 136 1.59 8.37 -0.30
CA ASP A 136 2.30 9.15 -1.31
C ASP A 136 2.85 8.30 -2.46
N GLY A 137 3.18 7.04 -2.20
CA GLY A 137 3.61 6.10 -3.23
C GLY A 137 2.56 5.92 -4.33
N ASP A 138 1.28 5.92 -3.96
CA ASP A 138 0.14 5.77 -4.88
C ASP A 138 -0.07 7.06 -5.67
N LYS A 139 -0.16 8.19 -4.96
CA LYS A 139 -0.23 9.53 -5.57
C LYS A 139 0.87 9.71 -6.61
N ASN A 140 2.11 9.42 -6.24
CA ASN A 140 3.25 9.55 -7.16
C ASN A 140 3.20 8.54 -8.32
N ALA A 141 2.69 7.33 -8.11
CA ALA A 141 2.58 6.33 -9.17
C ALA A 141 1.61 6.76 -10.27
N VAL A 142 0.43 7.26 -9.89
CA VAL A 142 -0.55 7.74 -10.88
C VAL A 142 -0.13 9.05 -11.51
N LYS A 143 0.50 9.96 -10.76
CA LYS A 143 0.97 11.25 -11.29
C LYS A 143 2.11 11.11 -12.29
N LYS A 144 2.98 10.11 -12.15
CA LYS A 144 3.96 9.75 -13.19
C LYS A 144 3.31 9.33 -14.52
N ASN A 145 2.08 8.84 -14.45
CA ASN A 145 1.27 8.46 -15.60
C ASN A 145 0.22 9.53 -15.95
N ASN A 146 0.41 10.75 -15.43
CA ASN A 146 -0.48 11.90 -15.54
C ASN A 146 -1.91 11.68 -15.06
N GLY A 147 -2.25 10.60 -14.36
CA GLY A 147 -3.62 10.29 -13.99
C GLY A 147 -4.16 11.08 -12.78
N CYS A 148 -5.42 10.82 -12.46
CA CYS A 148 -6.14 11.36 -11.32
C CYS A 148 -5.87 10.54 -10.04
N PHE A 149 -5.89 11.18 -8.88
CA PHE A 149 -5.69 10.54 -7.58
C PHE A 149 -6.86 10.84 -6.65
N PHE A 150 -7.46 9.79 -6.09
CA PHE A 150 -8.44 9.88 -5.01
C PHE A 150 -7.82 9.34 -3.70
N PRO A 151 -7.67 10.18 -2.67
CA PRO A 151 -7.08 9.74 -1.42
C PRO A 151 -8.06 8.90 -0.59
N THR A 152 -7.59 7.76 -0.09
CA THR A 152 -8.19 7.04 1.03
C THR A 152 -7.46 7.48 2.29
N ASN A 153 -8.01 8.46 2.99
CA ASN A 153 -7.32 9.15 4.07
C ASN A 153 -7.03 8.20 5.25
N PRO A 154 -5.77 8.12 5.74
CA PRO A 154 -5.44 7.31 6.91
C PRO A 154 -6.23 7.70 8.15
N GLY A 155 -6.91 6.74 8.77
CA GLY A 155 -7.82 6.96 9.90
C GLY A 155 -9.19 7.53 9.55
N GLY A 156 -9.47 7.78 8.26
CA GLY A 156 -10.76 8.20 7.72
C GLY A 156 -11.14 7.36 6.50
N GLU A 157 -10.78 6.08 6.50
CA GLU A 157 -10.91 5.20 5.35
C GLU A 157 -12.39 4.98 5.00
N VAL A 158 -13.25 4.77 6.00
CA VAL A 158 -14.69 4.56 5.79
C VAL A 158 -15.33 5.77 5.12
N GLU A 159 -15.06 6.97 5.64
CA GLU A 159 -15.55 8.24 5.10
C GLU A 159 -15.03 8.50 3.69
N SER A 160 -13.78 8.11 3.40
CA SER A 160 -13.21 8.22 2.06
C SER A 160 -13.95 7.31 1.07
N TRP A 161 -14.25 6.07 1.45
CA TRP A 161 -15.06 5.16 0.64
C TRP A 161 -16.50 5.64 0.48
N GLU A 162 -17.11 6.25 1.50
CA GLU A 162 -18.46 6.84 1.40
C GLU A 162 -18.51 8.07 0.47
N ARG A 163 -17.43 8.84 0.36
CA ARG A 163 -17.30 9.97 -0.59
C ARG A 163 -17.04 9.53 -2.03
N LEU A 164 -16.52 8.31 -2.23
CA LEU A 164 -16.06 7.83 -3.53
C LEU A 164 -17.15 7.84 -4.61
N PRO A 165 -18.41 7.43 -4.38
CA PRO A 165 -19.44 7.45 -5.43
C PRO A 165 -19.63 8.82 -6.09
N ASP A 166 -19.60 9.90 -5.32
CA ASP A 166 -19.76 11.27 -5.86
C ASP A 166 -18.50 11.81 -6.52
N ALA A 167 -17.33 11.32 -6.08
CA ALA A 167 -16.06 11.59 -6.74
C ALA A 167 -15.98 10.84 -8.07
N PHE A 168 -16.40 9.57 -8.11
CA PHE A 168 -16.42 8.72 -9.28
C PHE A 168 -17.37 9.25 -10.37
N LYS A 169 -18.56 9.74 -10.00
CA LYS A 169 -19.45 10.45 -10.94
C LYS A 169 -18.79 11.67 -11.61
N LYS A 170 -17.94 12.41 -10.88
CA LYS A 170 -17.18 13.53 -11.46
C LYS A 170 -16.08 13.01 -12.39
N PHE A 171 -15.46 11.88 -12.05
CA PHE A 171 -14.47 11.21 -12.86
C PHE A 171 -15.05 10.75 -14.20
N THR A 172 -16.12 9.96 -14.21
CA THR A 172 -16.76 9.49 -15.45
C THR A 172 -17.35 10.62 -16.30
N ALA A 173 -17.69 11.76 -15.68
CA ALA A 173 -18.12 12.96 -16.38
C ALA A 173 -16.97 13.86 -16.88
N ASN A 174 -15.70 13.44 -16.77
CA ASN A 174 -14.51 14.23 -17.11
C ASN A 174 -14.42 15.59 -16.40
N LYS A 175 -14.92 15.66 -15.15
CA LYS A 175 -14.97 16.86 -14.29
C LYS A 175 -14.20 16.71 -12.99
N TYR A 176 -13.39 15.66 -12.87
CA TYR A 176 -12.62 15.36 -11.65
C TYR A 176 -11.39 16.25 -11.49
N ARG A 177 -10.67 16.48 -12.59
CA ARG A 177 -9.43 17.27 -12.60
C ARG A 177 -9.69 18.73 -12.26
N GLY A 178 -8.66 19.38 -11.73
CA GLY A 178 -8.69 20.80 -11.38
C GLY A 178 -8.96 21.01 -9.90
N SER A 179 -9.85 21.95 -9.57
CA SER A 179 -10.07 22.37 -8.17
C SER A 179 -10.49 21.21 -7.27
N PHE A 180 -11.37 20.33 -7.76
CA PHE A 180 -11.88 19.20 -6.97
C PHE A 180 -10.77 18.24 -6.54
N GLU A 181 -9.95 17.76 -7.49
CA GLU A 181 -8.81 16.91 -7.18
C GLU A 181 -7.77 17.64 -6.29
N ASN A 182 -7.49 18.91 -6.58
CA ASN A 182 -6.50 19.69 -5.82
C ASN A 182 -6.92 19.85 -4.35
N GLU A 183 -8.20 20.05 -4.08
CA GLU A 183 -8.74 20.13 -2.71
C GLU A 183 -8.58 18.80 -1.97
N LEU A 184 -8.89 17.67 -2.62
CA LEU A 184 -8.70 16.33 -2.04
C LEU A 184 -7.23 16.06 -1.72
N ILE A 185 -6.31 16.39 -2.64
CA ILE A 185 -4.88 16.22 -2.41
C ILE A 185 -4.39 17.12 -1.27
N ALA A 186 -4.86 18.37 -1.20
CA ALA A 186 -4.48 19.29 -0.13
C ALA A 186 -5.00 18.85 1.25
N GLU A 187 -6.15 18.18 1.32
CA GLU A 187 -6.64 17.53 2.54
C GLU A 187 -5.73 16.35 2.93
N PHE A 188 -5.42 15.49 1.96
CA PHE A 188 -4.59 14.30 2.15
C PHE A 188 -3.16 14.64 2.61
N ASP A 189 -2.53 15.64 1.99
CA ASP A 189 -1.15 16.04 2.29
C ASP A 189 -0.99 16.52 3.75
N LYS A 190 -2.05 17.06 4.37
CA LYS A 190 -2.04 17.46 5.79
C LYS A 190 -2.03 16.28 6.77
N LEU A 191 -2.40 15.09 6.32
CA LEU A 191 -2.45 13.88 7.14
C LEU A 191 -1.12 13.13 7.16
N LEU A 192 -0.27 13.37 6.15
CA LEU A 192 1.00 12.68 6.03
C LEU A 192 2.07 13.37 6.89
N PRO A 193 2.83 12.60 7.69
CA PRO A 193 3.91 13.17 8.48
C PRO A 193 5.04 13.66 7.55
N GLU A 194 5.42 14.94 7.66
CA GLU A 194 6.54 15.52 6.89
C GLU A 194 7.88 14.84 7.20
N LYS A 195 8.05 14.38 8.45
CA LYS A 195 9.26 13.71 8.92
C LYS A 195 8.91 12.41 9.61
N PRO A 196 9.74 11.38 9.46
CA PRO A 196 9.54 10.17 10.22
C PRO A 196 9.72 10.44 11.73
N PRO A 197 9.01 9.71 12.61
CA PRO A 197 9.06 9.96 14.04
C PRO A 197 10.47 9.89 14.65
N TRP A 198 11.36 9.04 14.12
CA TRP A 198 12.72 8.85 14.65
C TRP A 198 13.68 10.01 14.39
N GLU A 199 13.29 10.99 13.56
CA GLU A 199 14.05 12.24 13.38
C GLU A 199 13.59 13.36 14.33
N LEU A 200 12.51 13.14 15.08
CA LEU A 200 11.97 14.14 15.99
C LEU A 200 12.80 14.22 17.29
N PRO A 201 13.06 15.44 17.82
CA PRO A 201 13.72 15.59 19.11
C PRO A 201 13.00 14.83 20.22
N GLY A 202 13.75 14.03 20.99
CA GLY A 202 13.20 13.25 22.10
C GLY A 202 12.46 11.98 21.69
N TYR A 203 12.59 11.52 20.44
CA TYR A 203 12.06 10.23 20.02
C TYR A 203 12.65 9.08 20.86
N ASP A 204 11.77 8.26 21.41
CA ASP A 204 12.12 7.00 22.07
C ASP A 204 11.28 5.86 21.49
N HIS A 205 11.94 4.94 20.81
CA HIS A 205 11.27 3.80 20.15
C HIS A 205 10.51 2.92 21.13
N GLN A 206 10.93 2.84 22.40
CA GLN A 206 10.23 2.04 23.40
C GLN A 206 8.89 2.66 23.77
N SER A 207 8.92 3.94 24.13
CA SER A 207 7.74 4.74 24.45
C SER A 207 6.75 4.79 23.28
N GLU A 208 7.23 5.00 22.05
CA GLU A 208 6.38 5.01 20.85
C GLU A 208 5.74 3.65 20.57
N TYR A 209 6.47 2.56 20.80
CA TYR A 209 5.90 1.23 20.69
C TYR A 209 4.82 0.99 21.75
N LEU A 210 5.08 1.33 23.02
CA LEU A 210 4.13 1.16 24.13
C LEU A 210 2.80 1.88 23.88
N LYS A 211 2.83 3.10 23.32
CA LYS A 211 1.62 3.88 22.98
C LYS A 211 0.60 3.09 22.14
N ARG A 212 1.07 2.22 21.24
CA ARG A 212 0.22 1.41 20.34
C ARG A 212 0.03 -0.03 20.82
N GLN A 213 0.62 -0.42 21.95
CA GLN A 213 0.54 -1.79 22.48
C GLN A 213 -0.90 -2.25 22.76
N PRO A 214 -1.81 -1.42 23.31
CA PRO A 214 -3.21 -1.82 23.50
C PRO A 214 -3.88 -2.25 22.19
N ILE A 215 -3.69 -1.47 21.11
CA ILE A 215 -4.26 -1.79 19.80
C ILE A 215 -3.67 -3.11 19.26
N ARG A 216 -2.36 -3.33 19.38
CA ARG A 216 -1.73 -4.60 18.94
C ARG A 216 -2.28 -5.80 19.71
N LEU A 217 -2.51 -5.66 21.03
CA LEU A 217 -3.12 -6.70 21.85
C LEU A 217 -4.55 -7.01 21.37
N THR A 218 -5.38 -5.98 21.18
CA THR A 218 -6.74 -6.15 20.66
C THR A 218 -6.77 -6.83 19.29
N LEU A 219 -5.88 -6.41 18.37
CA LEU A 219 -5.79 -7.02 17.03
C LEU A 219 -5.32 -8.47 17.09
N ARG A 220 -4.31 -8.78 17.93
CA ARG A 220 -3.86 -10.15 18.17
C ARG A 220 -5.00 -11.01 18.70
N ASP A 221 -5.68 -10.58 19.76
CA ASP A 221 -6.73 -11.38 20.40
C ASP A 221 -7.90 -11.64 19.46
N LYS A 222 -8.22 -10.67 18.61
CA LYS A 222 -9.30 -10.79 17.62
C LYS A 222 -8.94 -11.70 16.44
N TYR A 223 -7.74 -11.56 15.87
CA TYR A 223 -7.41 -12.17 14.57
C TYR A 223 -6.41 -13.32 14.66
N ASN A 224 -5.53 -13.33 15.66
CA ASN A 224 -4.50 -14.36 15.81
C ASN A 224 -4.25 -14.72 17.29
N PRO A 225 -5.27 -15.25 18.00
CA PRO A 225 -5.16 -15.54 19.42
C PRO A 225 -4.06 -16.58 19.67
N GLY A 226 -3.23 -16.35 20.68
CA GLY A 226 -2.10 -17.22 21.04
C GLY A 226 -0.80 -16.95 20.28
N ALA A 227 -0.80 -16.07 19.27
CA ALA A 227 0.44 -15.66 18.62
C ALA A 227 1.36 -14.90 19.58
N PRO A 228 2.68 -15.12 19.51
CA PRO A 228 3.63 -14.33 20.28
C PRO A 228 3.53 -12.86 19.85
N LEU A 229 3.39 -11.97 20.83
CA LEU A 229 3.43 -10.53 20.63
C LEU A 229 4.49 -9.98 21.56
N LEU A 230 5.41 -9.18 21.01
CA LEU A 230 6.35 -8.43 21.84
C LEU A 230 5.56 -7.44 22.70
N VAL A 231 5.60 -7.67 24.00
CA VAL A 231 5.07 -6.80 25.05
C VAL A 231 6.29 -6.25 25.74
N MET A 232 6.51 -4.94 25.62
CA MET A 232 7.56 -4.25 26.38
C MET A 232 7.02 -3.75 27.71
#